data_AF-A0A380WGC3-F1
#
_entry.id   AF-A0A380WGC3-F1
#
_cell.length_a   1.000
_cell.length_b   1.000
_cell.length_c   1.000
_cell.angle_alpha   90.00
_cell.angle_beta   90.00
_cell.angle_gamma   90.00
#
_symmetry.space_group_name_H-M   'P 1'
#
loop_
_entity.id
_entity.type
_entity.pdbx_description
1 polymer ?
#
loop_
_entity_poly.entity_id
_entity_poly.type
_entity_poly.pdbx_seq_one_letter_code
_entity_poly.pdbx_strand_id
1 'polypeptide(L)'
;MVIDYLQLLDQKRDNPELMEQVQTLRALARDKGLIVVMISQIHRSYDPAAKAVPDLEDVRLPNPLDLKLFDKACFLNQGEVRFQAV
;
A
#
# COMPACT_ATOMS: atom_id res chain seq x y z
N MET A 1 -3.62 -13.21 3.55
CA MET A 1 -4.75 -12.48 2.92
C MET A 1 -4.18 -11.50 1.91
N VAL A 2 -4.77 -11.39 0.73
CA VAL A 2 -4.34 -10.43 -0.31
C VAL A 2 -5.52 -9.50 -0.62
N ILE A 3 -5.25 -8.21 -0.67
CA ILE A 3 -6.22 -7.16 -1.00
C ILE A 3 -5.74 -6.46 -2.27
N ASP A 4 -6.59 -6.47 -3.30
CA ASP A 4 -6.33 -5.88 -4.60
C ASP A 4 -7.51 -4.98 -5.01
N TYR A 5 -7.46 -3.65 -4.95
CA TYR A 5 -6.34 -2.75 -4.59
C TYR A 5 -6.62 -1.97 -3.29
N LEU A 6 -5.59 -1.43 -2.64
CA LEU A 6 -5.69 -0.54 -1.48
C LEU A 6 -6.72 0.58 -1.71
N GLN A 7 -6.72 1.14 -2.92
CA GLN A 7 -7.60 2.23 -3.34
C GLN A 7 -9.09 1.84 -3.37
N LEU A 8 -9.42 0.55 -3.40
CA LEU A 8 -10.81 0.09 -3.37
C LEU A 8 -11.43 0.17 -1.97
N LEU A 9 -10.61 0.15 -0.91
CA LEU A 9 -11.08 0.27 0.47
C LEU A 9 -11.76 1.63 0.75
N ASP A 10 -11.42 2.62 -0.06
CA ASP A 10 -11.87 4.00 0.04
C ASP A 10 -13.12 4.32 -0.82
N GLN A 11 -13.60 3.37 -1.64
CA GLN A 11 -14.68 3.65 -2.59
C GLN A 11 -16.06 3.81 -1.95
N LYS A 12 -16.30 3.20 -0.79
CA LYS A 12 -17.59 3.28 -0.11
C LYS A 12 -17.49 4.28 1.03
N ARG A 13 -18.17 5.43 0.87
CA ARG A 13 -18.20 6.52 1.86
C ARG A 13 -18.87 6.14 3.20
N ASP A 14 -19.62 5.03 3.24
CA ASP A 14 -20.20 4.50 4.47
C ASP A 14 -19.20 3.66 5.29
N ASN A 15 -18.03 3.33 4.73
CA ASN A 15 -16.98 2.63 5.45
C ASN A 15 -16.21 3.60 6.37
N PRO A 16 -15.57 3.08 7.43
CA PRO A 16 -14.59 3.85 8.20
C PRO A 16 -13.49 4.43 7.31
N GLU A 17 -12.82 5.49 7.77
CA GLU A 17 -11.69 6.10 7.06
C GLU A 17 -10.61 5.07 6.70
N LEU A 18 -9.94 5.24 5.57
CA LEU A 18 -8.93 4.30 5.07
C LEU A 18 -7.87 3.97 6.13
N MET A 19 -7.46 4.97 6.90
CA MET A 19 -6.52 4.81 8.02
C MET A 19 -7.05 3.83 9.09
N GLU A 20 -8.30 3.96 9.50
CA GLU A 20 -8.92 3.11 10.53
C GLU A 20 -9.07 1.67 10.04
N GLN A 21 -9.42 1.49 8.77
CA GLN A 21 -9.50 0.18 8.14
C GLN A 21 -8.12 -0.52 8.14
N VAL A 22 -7.07 0.17 7.73
CA VAL A 22 -5.70 -0.38 7.68
C VAL A 22 -5.18 -0.70 9.10
N GLN A 23 -5.46 0.17 10.08
CA GLN A 23 -5.11 -0.10 11.49
C GLN A 23 -5.81 -1.35 12.03
N THR A 24 -7.11 -1.49 11.75
CA THR A 24 -7.89 -2.66 12.17
C THR A 24 -7.36 -3.94 11.53
N LEU A 25 -7.06 -3.91 10.23
CA LEU A 25 -6.46 -5.04 9.51
C LEU A 25 -5.09 -5.41 10.08
N ARG A 26 -4.26 -4.43 10.43
CA ARG A 26 -2.95 -4.65 11.06
C ARG A 26 -3.09 -5.29 12.44
N ALA A 27 -4.03 -4.81 13.27
CA ALA A 27 -4.28 -5.38 14.59
C ALA A 27 -4.75 -6.84 14.47
N LEU A 28 -5.69 -7.11 13.55
CA LEU A 28 -6.16 -8.47 13.26
C LEU A 28 -5.02 -9.38 12.77
N ALA A 29 -4.17 -8.87 11.86
CA ALA A 29 -3.03 -9.61 11.34
C ALA A 29 -2.07 -10.03 12.46
N ARG A 30 -1.80 -9.13 13.40
CA ARG A 30 -0.95 -9.40 14.57
C ARG A 30 -1.59 -10.39 15.54
N ASP A 31 -2.86 -10.19 15.88
CA ASP A 31 -3.60 -11.07 16.79
C ASP A 31 -3.68 -12.51 16.25
N LYS A 32 -3.84 -12.67 14.94
CA LYS A 32 -4.02 -13.98 14.29
C LYS A 32 -2.73 -14.55 13.67
N GLY A 33 -1.61 -13.85 13.74
CA GLY A 33 -0.36 -14.25 13.08
C GLY A 33 -0.47 -14.35 11.55
N LEU A 34 -1.32 -13.52 10.93
CA LEU A 34 -1.58 -13.53 9.50
C LEU A 34 -0.66 -12.57 8.76
N ILE A 35 -0.26 -12.96 7.55
CA ILE A 35 0.34 -12.04 6.58
C ILE A 35 -0.78 -11.43 5.74
N VAL A 36 -0.84 -10.10 5.73
CA VAL A 36 -1.76 -9.33 4.89
C VAL A 36 -0.93 -8.57 3.85
N VAL A 37 -1.24 -8.78 2.58
CA VAL A 37 -0.60 -8.10 1.46
C VAL A 37 -1.62 -7.19 0.80
N MET A 38 -1.24 -5.94 0.52
CA MET A 38 -2.08 -4.98 -0.19
C MET A 38 -1.37 -4.54 -1.46
N ILE A 39 -2.07 -4.61 -2.60
CA ILE A 39 -1.58 -4.12 -3.88
C ILE A 39 -2.01 -2.65 -4.00
N SER A 40 -1.06 -1.78 -4.35
CA SER A 40 -1.31 -0.35 -4.52
C SER A 40 -0.81 0.11 -5.88
N GLN A 41 -1.53 1.06 -6.47
CA GLN A 41 -1.12 1.71 -7.70
C GLN A 41 -0.06 2.78 -7.44
N ILE A 42 0.78 3.03 -8.44
CA ILE A 42 1.73 4.13 -8.47
C ILE A 42 1.08 5.36 -9.12
N HIS A 43 1.40 6.55 -8.64
CA HIS A 43 0.88 7.80 -9.15
C HIS A 43 1.37 8.05 -10.58
N ARG A 44 0.50 8.58 -11.44
CA ARG A 44 0.79 8.81 -12.87
C ARG A 44 1.93 9.80 -13.16
N SER A 45 2.39 10.53 -12.15
CA SER A 45 3.51 11.46 -12.27
C SER A 45 4.87 10.77 -12.13
N TYR A 46 4.90 9.50 -11.72
CA TYR A 46 6.12 8.70 -11.70
C TYR A 46 6.68 8.59 -13.12
N ASP A 47 7.95 8.94 -13.28
CA ASP A 47 8.69 8.82 -14.53
C ASP A 47 9.74 7.70 -14.42
N PRO A 48 9.55 6.56 -15.10
CA PRO A 48 10.50 5.46 -15.13
C PRO A 48 11.88 5.83 -15.69
N ALA A 49 11.98 6.91 -16.50
CA ALA A 49 13.24 7.38 -17.05
C ALA A 49 14.08 8.15 -16.00
N ALA A 50 13.41 8.85 -15.08
CA ALA A 50 14.06 9.60 -14.00
C ALA A 50 14.36 8.72 -12.78
N LYS A 51 13.50 7.73 -12.50
CA LYS A 51 13.64 6.79 -11.38
C LYS A 51 13.28 5.39 -11.86
N ALA A 52 14.24 4.46 -11.80
CA ALA A 52 14.09 3.14 -12.41
C ALA A 52 13.08 2.23 -11.71
N VAL A 53 12.86 2.38 -10.40
CA VAL A 53 11.85 1.62 -9.65
C VAL A 53 11.18 2.58 -8.68
N PRO A 54 9.84 2.54 -8.54
CA PRO A 54 9.14 3.44 -7.64
C PRO A 54 9.50 3.16 -6.17
N ASP A 55 9.15 4.10 -5.31
CA ASP A 55 9.24 4.00 -3.86
C ASP A 55 7.94 4.47 -3.19
N LEU A 56 7.96 4.62 -1.87
CA LEU A 56 6.80 4.99 -1.06
C LEU A 56 6.20 6.33 -1.47
N GLU A 57 7.00 7.28 -1.98
CA GLU A 57 6.53 8.62 -2.36
C GLU A 57 5.70 8.58 -3.65
N ASP A 58 5.90 7.56 -4.48
CA ASP A 58 5.13 7.40 -5.71
C ASP A 58 3.81 6.65 -5.49
N VAL A 59 3.54 6.14 -4.30
CA VAL A 59 2.30 5.39 -4.02
C VAL A 59 1.09 6.32 -4.20
N ARG A 60 0.13 5.89 -5.02
CA ARG A 60 -1.11 6.64 -5.25
C ARG A 60 -2.05 6.48 -4.05
N LEU A 61 -2.20 7.55 -3.27
CA LEU A 61 -3.14 7.59 -2.15
C LEU A 61 -4.42 8.36 -2.55
N PRO A 62 -5.61 7.74 -2.48
CA PRO A 62 -6.88 8.44 -2.76
C PRO A 62 -7.29 9.33 -1.59
N ASN A 63 -6.91 8.91 -0.37
CA ASN A 63 -7.10 9.63 0.90
C ASN A 63 -5.81 9.52 1.74
N PRO A 64 -5.60 10.42 2.71
CA PRO A 64 -4.43 10.37 3.59
C PRO A 64 -4.28 9.00 4.28
N LEU A 65 -3.12 8.36 4.09
CA LEU A 65 -2.76 7.10 4.72
C LEU A 65 -1.32 7.14 5.17
N ASP A 66 -1.05 6.78 6.42
CA ASP A 66 0.30 6.63 6.92
C ASP A 66 0.85 5.27 6.45
N LEU A 67 1.74 5.32 5.47
CA LEU A 67 2.37 4.11 4.93
C LEU A 67 3.24 3.38 5.97
N LYS A 68 3.62 4.03 7.09
CA LYS A 68 4.31 3.37 8.22
C LYS A 68 3.46 2.35 8.97
N LEU A 69 2.17 2.24 8.64
CA LEU A 69 1.32 1.14 9.09
C LEU A 69 1.72 -0.20 8.47
N PHE A 70 2.37 -0.18 7.30
CA PHE A 70 2.93 -1.37 6.69
C PHE A 70 4.29 -1.68 7.26
N ASP A 71 4.60 -2.97 7.44
CA ASP A 71 5.91 -3.37 7.98
C ASP A 71 6.96 -3.50 6.86
N LYS A 72 6.54 -3.75 5.61
CA LYS A 72 7.42 -3.96 4.44
C LYS A 72 6.73 -3.48 3.16
N ALA A 73 7.51 -2.98 2.21
CA ALA A 73 7.07 -2.58 0.88
C ALA A 73 7.90 -3.27 -0.21
N CYS A 74 7.23 -3.59 -1.33
CA CYS A 74 7.84 -4.22 -2.50
C CYS A 74 7.41 -3.45 -3.75
N PHE A 75 8.38 -2.92 -4.48
CA PHE A 75 8.17 -2.13 -5.70
C PHE A 75 8.73 -2.89 -6.90
N LEU A 76 8.00 -2.82 -8.02
CA LEU A 76 8.36 -3.53 -9.24
C LEU A 76 8.38 -2.57 -10.42
N ASN A 77 9.38 -2.67 -11.27
CA ASN A 77 9.38 -2.03 -12.59
C ASN A 77 10.19 -2.86 -13.59
N GLN A 78 9.62 -3.20 -14.75
CA GLN A 78 10.28 -3.93 -15.84
C GLN A 78 11.11 -5.17 -15.42
N GLY A 79 10.65 -5.92 -14.42
CA GLY A 79 11.34 -7.11 -13.91
C GLY A 79 12.36 -6.83 -12.81
N GLU A 80 12.67 -5.57 -12.50
CA GLU A 80 13.39 -5.18 -11.29
C GLU A 80 12.41 -5.19 -10.10
N VAL A 81 12.89 -5.70 -8.96
CA VAL A 81 12.15 -5.76 -7.71
C VAL A 81 12.98 -5.10 -6.61
N ARG A 82 12.40 -4.12 -5.91
CA ARG A 82 12.99 -3.52 -4.73
C ARG A 82 12.14 -3.80 -3.51
N PHE A 83 12.76 -4.41 -2.52
CA PHE A 83 12.13 -4.74 -1.26
C PHE A 83 12.75 -3.91 -0.14
N GLN A 84 11.90 -3.27 0.68
CA GLN A 84 12.36 -2.44 1.78
C GLN A 84 11.46 -2.60 3.01
N ALA A 85 12.06 -2.43 4.20
CA ALA A 85 11.28 -2.13 5.39
C ALA A 85 10.74 -0.69 5.27
N VAL A 86 9.57 -0.44 5.84
CA VAL A 86 8.96 0.89 5.87
C VAL A 86 9.28 1.58 7.20
#